data_AF-A0A8T5BIZ2-F1
#
_entry.id   AF-A0A8T5BIZ2-F1
#
_cell.length_a   1.000
_cell.length_b   1.000
_cell.length_c   1.000
_cell.angle_alpha   90.00
_cell.angle_beta   90.00
_cell.angle_gamma   90.00
#
_symmetry.space_group_name_H-M   'P 1'
#
loop_
_entity.id
_entity.type
_entity.pdbx_description
1 polymer ?
#
loop_
_entity_poly.entity_id
_entity_poly.type
_entity_poly.pdbx_seq_one_letter_code
_entity_poly.pdbx_strand_id
1 'polypeptide(L)'
;MAGRKIFVVGNICTLCEETYPRSALYTCDKCGKMYCGNCILFENGEKICLKCAVKGLFNRAPKSKYAYLSILLVKTSRFRNRIAMRFAEIEDIIGDKLPDSAYKHKHWWSNIRNRTPSESWLTVGWRVEEVNLEEEKVTFVREEKPSKEKPEIKGGRRSRKSTSEFKALALKAKIRRKIPASKTKVSMLQARLKNIERARRVRRRGSRNLYERKLYSEI
;
A
#
# COMPACT_ATOMS: atom_id res chain seq x y z
N MET A 1 -26.53 33.91 0.66
CA MET A 1 -26.40 33.04 -0.55
C MET A 1 -25.83 31.70 -0.11
N ALA A 2 -26.68 30.69 0.03
CA ALA A 2 -26.26 29.34 0.40
C ALA A 2 -25.43 28.75 -0.75
N GLY A 3 -24.13 28.53 -0.49
CA GLY A 3 -23.23 27.87 -1.45
C GLY A 3 -23.76 26.48 -1.77
N ARG A 4 -23.93 26.17 -3.05
CA ARG A 4 -24.29 24.84 -3.54
C ARG A 4 -23.33 23.81 -2.92
N LYS A 5 -23.83 22.94 -2.05
CA LYS A 5 -23.09 21.77 -1.56
C LYS A 5 -22.92 20.81 -2.73
N ILE A 6 -21.79 20.92 -3.41
CA ILE A 6 -21.38 19.94 -4.42
C ILE A 6 -21.15 18.63 -3.66
N PHE A 7 -22.06 17.68 -3.80
CA PHE A 7 -21.84 16.31 -3.33
C PHE A 7 -20.74 15.71 -4.20
N VAL A 8 -19.51 15.78 -3.69
CA VAL A 8 -18.37 15.12 -4.32
C VAL A 8 -18.65 13.62 -4.22
N VAL A 9 -18.93 12.96 -5.34
CA VAL A 9 -18.90 11.50 -5.45
C VAL A 9 -17.45 11.08 -5.18
N GLY A 10 -17.16 10.90 -3.90
CA GLY A 10 -15.82 10.69 -3.40
C GLY A 10 -15.44 9.24 -3.59
N ASN A 11 -14.26 9.02 -4.16
CA ASN A 11 -13.70 7.69 -4.28
C ASN A 11 -12.87 7.40 -3.03
N ILE A 12 -12.86 6.14 -2.59
CA ILE A 12 -12.19 5.75 -1.35
C ILE A 12 -10.75 5.37 -1.65
N CYS A 13 -9.81 5.87 -0.86
CA CYS A 13 -8.43 5.38 -0.88
C CYS A 13 -8.38 3.97 -0.28
N THR A 14 -7.86 3.00 -1.03
CA THR A 14 -7.85 1.59 -0.59
C THR A 14 -6.85 1.26 0.52
N LEU A 15 -6.01 2.22 0.93
CA LEU A 15 -5.05 2.06 2.05
C LEU A 15 -5.53 2.69 3.35
N CYS A 16 -6.01 3.94 3.30
CA CYS A 16 -6.48 4.68 4.48
C CYS A 16 -7.99 4.69 4.63
N GLU A 17 -8.73 4.10 3.67
CA GLU A 17 -10.20 3.92 3.69
C GLU A 17 -11.00 5.23 3.79
N GLU A 18 -10.38 6.35 3.44
CA GLU A 18 -11.05 7.65 3.46
C GLU A 18 -11.52 8.10 2.09
N THR A 19 -12.55 8.93 2.11
CA THR A 19 -13.18 9.51 0.93
C THR A 19 -12.40 10.73 0.44
N TYR A 20 -11.97 10.70 -0.82
CA TYR A 20 -11.30 11.79 -1.51
C TYR A 20 -12.00 12.11 -2.84
N PRO A 21 -11.91 13.35 -3.35
CA PRO A 21 -12.33 13.63 -4.73
C PRO A 21 -11.51 12.77 -5.69
N ARG A 22 -12.12 12.29 -6.79
CA ARG A 22 -11.43 11.47 -7.81
C ARG A 22 -10.14 12.15 -8.31
N SER A 23 -10.16 13.47 -8.38
CA SER A 23 -9.00 14.29 -8.76
C SER A 23 -7.83 14.21 -7.78
N ALA A 24 -7.98 13.73 -6.55
CA ALA A 24 -6.90 13.60 -5.57
C ALA A 24 -6.39 12.16 -5.39
N LEU A 25 -6.93 11.20 -6.14
CA LEU A 25 -6.49 9.82 -6.14
C LEU A 25 -5.58 9.52 -7.33
N TYR A 26 -4.70 8.53 -7.13
CA TYR A 26 -3.76 8.00 -8.10
C TYR A 26 -3.94 6.48 -8.22
N THR A 27 -3.78 5.95 -9.42
CA THR A 27 -3.75 4.51 -9.69
C THR A 27 -2.33 3.99 -9.45
N CYS A 28 -2.21 2.89 -8.72
CA CYS A 28 -0.95 2.17 -8.58
C CYS A 28 -0.68 1.32 -9.82
N ASP A 29 0.52 1.41 -10.38
CA ASP A 29 0.90 0.68 -11.60
C ASP A 29 1.11 -0.81 -11.33
N LYS A 30 1.40 -1.22 -10.08
CA LYS A 30 1.56 -2.64 -9.70
C LYS A 30 0.25 -3.37 -9.39
N CYS A 31 -0.76 -2.68 -8.83
CA CYS A 31 -1.99 -3.35 -8.35
C CYS A 31 -3.30 -2.76 -8.90
N GLY A 32 -3.25 -1.69 -9.70
CA GLY A 32 -4.39 -1.07 -10.37
C GLY A 32 -5.38 -0.31 -9.47
N LYS A 33 -5.21 -0.35 -8.14
CA LYS A 33 -6.13 0.28 -7.18
C LYS A 33 -5.85 1.78 -7.00
N MET A 34 -6.84 2.52 -6.50
CA MET A 34 -6.75 3.95 -6.22
C MET A 34 -6.26 4.25 -4.79
N TYR A 35 -5.36 5.24 -4.70
CA TYR A 35 -4.69 5.67 -3.48
C TYR A 35 -4.58 7.20 -3.41
N CYS A 36 -4.65 7.78 -2.22
CA CYS A 36 -4.40 9.22 -2.03
C CYS A 36 -2.90 9.54 -2.15
N GLY A 37 -2.55 10.83 -2.26
CA GLY A 37 -1.17 11.28 -2.40
C GLY A 37 -0.22 10.86 -1.28
N ASN A 38 -0.73 10.63 -0.06
CA ASN A 38 0.09 10.12 1.06
C ASN A 38 0.31 8.60 0.99
N CYS A 39 -0.57 7.86 0.31
CA CYS A 39 -0.55 6.41 0.25
C CYS A 39 0.12 5.86 -1.02
N ILE A 40 0.75 6.74 -1.81
CA ILE A 40 1.42 6.42 -3.06
C ILE A 40 2.80 7.05 -3.11
N LEU A 41 3.76 6.30 -3.64
CA LEU A 41 5.12 6.73 -3.91
C LEU A 41 5.26 7.00 -5.41
N PHE A 42 6.11 7.97 -5.73
CA PHE A 42 6.47 8.34 -7.10
C PHE A 42 7.97 8.12 -7.25
N GLU A 43 8.37 6.98 -7.81
CA GLU A 43 9.77 6.61 -8.03
C GLU A 43 10.02 6.43 -9.53
N ASN A 44 11.00 7.14 -10.09
CA ASN A 44 11.44 6.99 -11.48
C ASN A 44 10.32 7.03 -12.54
N GLY A 45 9.21 7.73 -12.26
CA GLY A 45 8.05 7.81 -13.16
C GLY A 45 6.97 6.74 -12.93
N GLU A 46 7.23 5.73 -12.09
CA GLU A 46 6.24 4.75 -11.64
C GLU A 46 5.48 5.26 -10.40
N LYS A 47 4.17 4.96 -10.36
CA LYS A 47 3.29 5.22 -9.22
C LYS A 47 3.05 3.91 -8.47
N ILE A 48 3.69 3.73 -7.32
CA ILE A 48 3.59 2.49 -6.54
C ILE A 48 2.93 2.79 -5.20
N CYS A 49 1.87 2.07 -4.85
CA CYS A 49 1.25 2.25 -3.53
C CYS A 49 2.18 1.76 -2.43
N LEU A 50 2.07 2.34 -1.22
CA LEU A 50 2.93 1.96 -0.09
C LEU A 50 2.92 0.46 0.18
N LYS A 51 1.78 -0.22 -0.03
CA LYS A 51 1.69 -1.69 0.13
C LYS A 51 2.50 -2.46 -0.91
N CYS A 52 2.51 -2.00 -2.16
CA CYS A 52 3.28 -2.60 -3.24
C CYS A 52 4.78 -2.30 -3.09
N ALA A 53 5.13 -1.09 -2.66
CA ALA A 53 6.51 -0.71 -2.37
C ALA A 53 7.09 -1.55 -1.23
N VAL A 54 6.36 -1.63 -0.11
CA VAL A 54 6.67 -2.51 1.02
C VAL A 54 6.81 -3.97 0.56
N LYS A 55 5.89 -4.49 -0.25
CA LYS A 55 6.02 -5.85 -0.81
C LYS A 55 7.27 -6.05 -1.66
N GLY A 56 7.75 -5.04 -2.38
CA GLY A 56 8.97 -5.11 -3.17
C GLY A 56 10.25 -5.04 -2.32
N LEU A 57 10.23 -4.22 -1.26
CA LEU A 57 11.32 -4.16 -0.27
C LEU A 57 11.42 -5.45 0.54
N PHE A 58 10.27 -6.03 0.86
CA PHE A 58 10.14 -7.37 1.41
C PHE A 58 9.96 -8.40 0.31
N ASN A 59 10.83 -8.36 -0.72
CA ASN A 59 11.17 -9.56 -1.48
C ASN A 59 11.92 -10.51 -0.53
N ARG A 60 11.07 -11.10 0.34
CA ARG A 60 11.25 -12.03 1.44
C ARG A 60 12.71 -12.37 1.75
N ALA A 61 13.30 -11.61 2.68
CA ALA A 61 14.20 -12.26 3.61
C ALA A 61 13.43 -13.47 4.19
N PRO A 62 14.00 -14.67 4.14
CA PRO A 62 13.34 -15.87 4.62
C PRO A 62 12.97 -15.69 6.10
N LYS A 63 11.74 -16.05 6.50
CA LYS A 63 11.25 -15.87 7.88
C LYS A 63 12.13 -16.57 8.92
N SER A 64 12.88 -17.58 8.49
CA SER A 64 13.90 -18.30 9.25
C SER A 64 15.02 -18.74 8.30
N LYS A 65 16.20 -19.06 8.85
CA LYS A 65 17.31 -19.69 8.13
C LYS A 65 16.85 -20.87 7.23
N TYR A 66 15.91 -21.67 7.73
CA TYR A 66 15.37 -22.85 7.04
C TYR A 66 14.27 -22.56 6.01
N ALA A 67 13.91 -21.30 5.71
CA ALA A 67 12.81 -21.04 4.78
C ALA A 67 13.14 -21.37 3.32
N TYR A 68 14.43 -21.39 2.92
CA TYR A 68 14.81 -21.83 1.58
C TYR A 68 14.51 -23.32 1.36
N LEU A 69 14.73 -24.14 2.39
CA LEU A 69 14.35 -25.55 2.40
C LEU A 69 12.84 -25.72 2.18
N SER A 70 12.02 -24.93 2.86
CA SER A 70 10.56 -24.99 2.71
C SER A 70 10.09 -24.63 1.29
N ILE A 71 10.70 -23.61 0.68
CA ILE A 71 10.43 -23.21 -0.71
C ILE A 71 10.76 -24.35 -1.68
N LEU A 72 11.90 -25.02 -1.48
CA LEU A 72 12.31 -26.15 -2.32
C LEU A 72 11.32 -27.31 -2.23
N LEU A 73 10.93 -27.71 -1.02
CA LEU A 73 9.94 -28.77 -0.79
C LEU A 73 8.57 -28.45 -1.42
N VAL A 74 8.15 -27.18 -1.40
CA VAL A 74 6.93 -26.74 -2.12
C VAL A 74 7.11 -26.88 -3.62
N LYS A 75 8.26 -26.46 -4.18
CA LYS A 75 8.50 -26.52 -5.63
C LYS A 75 8.50 -27.97 -6.13
N THR A 76 9.09 -28.88 -5.36
CA THR A 76 9.20 -30.29 -5.71
C THR A 76 7.90 -31.07 -5.52
N SER A 77 7.01 -30.62 -4.63
CA SER A 77 5.69 -31.24 -4.40
C SER A 77 4.80 -31.34 -5.64
N ARG A 78 5.11 -30.59 -6.70
CA ARG A 78 4.45 -30.67 -8.00
C ARG A 78 4.69 -31.98 -8.74
N PHE A 79 5.82 -32.66 -8.47
CA PHE A 79 6.27 -33.81 -9.25
C PHE A 79 6.67 -35.00 -8.40
N ARG A 80 6.98 -34.80 -7.11
CA ARG A 80 7.45 -35.86 -6.20
C ARG A 80 6.76 -35.74 -4.85
N ASN A 81 6.38 -36.90 -4.31
CA ASN A 81 5.83 -37.02 -2.95
C ASN A 81 6.87 -37.49 -1.92
N ARG A 82 8.05 -37.93 -2.37
CA ARG A 82 9.18 -38.38 -1.53
C ARG A 82 10.48 -37.82 -2.08
N ILE A 83 11.32 -37.28 -1.20
CA ILE A 83 12.62 -36.70 -1.53
C ILE A 83 13.63 -37.12 -0.48
N ALA A 84 14.74 -37.68 -0.92
CA ALA A 84 15.90 -37.91 -0.07
C ALA A 84 17.00 -36.91 -0.43
N MET A 85 17.61 -36.29 0.59
CA MET A 85 18.68 -35.31 0.43
C MET A 85 19.78 -35.55 1.45
N ARG A 86 21.01 -35.21 1.08
CA ARG A 86 22.16 -35.22 1.99
C ARG A 86 22.18 -33.94 2.83
N PHE A 87 22.87 -33.98 3.96
CA PHE A 87 23.01 -32.83 4.85
C PHE A 87 23.74 -31.68 4.15
N ALA A 88 24.79 -31.97 3.38
CA ALA A 88 25.48 -30.98 2.56
C ALA A 88 24.56 -30.26 1.56
N GLU A 89 23.66 -30.99 0.89
CA GLU A 89 22.69 -30.37 -0.05
C GLU A 89 21.74 -29.43 0.70
N ILE A 90 21.36 -29.78 1.93
CA ILE A 90 20.50 -28.94 2.78
C ILE A 90 21.23 -27.68 3.23
N GLU A 91 22.52 -27.78 3.58
CA GLU A 91 23.37 -26.63 3.92
C GLU A 91 23.50 -25.67 2.74
N ASP A 92 23.71 -26.19 1.53
CA ASP A 92 23.78 -25.39 0.30
C ASP A 92 22.47 -24.65 0.02
N ILE A 93 21.32 -25.31 0.23
CA ILE A 93 20.00 -24.70 0.06
C ILE A 93 19.76 -23.60 1.10
N ILE A 94 20.19 -23.82 2.34
CA ILE A 94 20.04 -22.87 3.45
C ILE A 94 21.03 -21.70 3.30
N GLY A 95 22.20 -21.95 2.70
CA GLY A 95 23.32 -21.02 2.61
C GLY A 95 24.11 -20.90 3.91
N ASP A 96 23.96 -21.85 4.84
CA ASP A 96 24.63 -21.83 6.15
C ASP A 96 24.65 -23.25 6.75
N LYS A 97 25.65 -23.53 7.60
CA LYS A 97 25.93 -24.87 8.14
C LYS A 97 24.86 -25.36 9.10
N LEU A 98 24.58 -26.66 9.09
CA LEU A 98 23.68 -27.28 10.05
C LEU A 98 24.35 -27.32 11.43
N PRO A 99 23.58 -27.16 12.52
CA PRO A 99 24.14 -27.28 13.86
C PRO A 99 24.67 -28.69 14.12
N ASP A 100 25.72 -28.84 14.93
CA ASP A 100 26.25 -30.13 15.42
C ASP A 100 25.17 -31.11 15.91
N SER A 101 24.11 -30.57 16.52
CA SER A 101 22.99 -31.36 17.02
C SER A 101 22.21 -32.09 15.91
N ALA A 102 22.20 -31.57 14.68
CA ALA A 102 21.60 -32.21 13.52
C ALA A 102 22.37 -33.46 13.08
N TYR A 103 23.70 -33.47 13.27
CA TYR A 103 24.58 -34.60 12.97
C TYR A 103 24.56 -35.66 14.09
N LYS A 104 24.47 -35.21 15.35
CA LYS A 104 24.58 -36.10 16.53
C LYS A 104 23.26 -36.75 16.93
N HIS A 105 22.12 -36.10 16.67
CA HIS A 105 20.84 -36.52 17.24
C HIS A 105 19.72 -36.59 16.20
N LYS A 106 19.18 -37.80 15.98
CA LYS A 106 17.98 -38.02 15.15
C LYS A 106 16.78 -37.18 15.60
N HIS A 107 16.68 -36.91 16.91
CA HIS A 107 15.61 -36.08 17.48
C HIS A 107 15.60 -34.63 16.95
N TRP A 108 16.73 -34.12 16.43
CA TRP A 108 16.78 -32.81 15.79
C TRP A 108 15.87 -32.73 14.55
N TRP A 109 15.78 -33.82 13.81
CA TRP A 109 14.94 -34.00 12.61
C TRP A 109 13.50 -34.42 12.92
N SER A 110 13.08 -34.35 14.18
CA SER A 110 11.73 -34.76 14.59
C SER A 110 10.65 -33.80 14.08
N ASN A 111 9.44 -34.35 13.90
CA ASN A 111 8.27 -33.62 13.41
C ASN A 111 7.53 -32.88 14.54
N ILE A 112 8.24 -32.07 15.34
CA ILE A 112 7.70 -31.32 16.49
C ILE A 112 7.32 -29.90 16.06
N ARG A 113 6.10 -29.45 16.38
CA ARG A 113 5.69 -28.05 16.16
C ARG A 113 6.35 -27.12 17.18
N ASN A 114 6.53 -25.84 16.83
CA ASN A 114 7.22 -24.80 17.63
C ASN A 114 8.76 -24.92 17.69
N ARG A 115 9.37 -25.72 16.81
CA ARG A 115 10.81 -25.67 16.57
C ARG A 115 11.08 -25.08 15.19
N THR A 116 11.98 -24.09 15.12
CA THR A 116 12.32 -23.36 13.89
C THR A 116 12.70 -24.27 12.71
N PRO A 117 13.54 -25.32 12.86
CA PRO A 117 13.83 -26.23 11.75
C PRO A 117 12.60 -27.06 11.39
N SER A 118 11.95 -27.71 12.35
CA SER A 118 10.78 -28.58 12.10
C SER A 118 9.60 -27.87 11.47
N GLU A 119 9.36 -26.61 11.85
CA GLU A 119 8.33 -25.77 11.26
C GLU A 119 8.55 -25.55 9.75
N SER A 120 9.81 -25.55 9.28
CA SER A 120 10.12 -25.33 7.86
C SER A 120 9.51 -26.36 6.93
N TRP A 121 9.55 -27.66 7.26
CA TRP A 121 8.92 -28.71 6.46
C TRP A 121 7.45 -28.94 6.85
N LEU A 122 7.10 -28.84 8.13
CA LEU A 122 5.72 -29.06 8.59
C LEU A 122 4.73 -28.01 8.05
N THR A 123 5.13 -26.74 7.98
CA THR A 123 4.27 -25.66 7.45
C THR A 123 3.92 -25.87 5.98
N VAL A 124 4.82 -26.51 5.22
CA VAL A 124 4.62 -26.78 3.79
C VAL A 124 3.99 -28.15 3.52
N GLY A 125 3.56 -28.87 4.56
CA GLY A 125 2.90 -30.17 4.43
C GLY A 125 3.85 -31.32 4.11
N TRP A 126 5.11 -31.20 4.51
CA TRP A 126 6.10 -32.27 4.44
C TRP A 126 6.47 -32.72 5.85
N ARG A 127 6.90 -33.97 5.99
CA ARG A 127 7.41 -34.55 7.24
C ARG A 127 8.69 -35.32 6.96
N VAL A 128 9.55 -35.42 7.95
CA VAL A 128 10.70 -36.33 7.91
C VAL A 128 10.17 -37.74 8.17
N GLU A 129 10.49 -38.68 7.28
CA GLU A 129 10.16 -40.10 7.41
C GLU A 129 11.33 -40.88 8.02
N GLU A 130 12.53 -40.70 7.47
CA GLU A 130 13.72 -41.43 7.89
C GLU A 130 14.96 -40.54 7.86
N VAL A 131 15.86 -40.78 8.81
CA VAL A 131 17.15 -40.09 8.93
C VAL A 131 18.24 -41.12 9.17
N ASN A 132 19.18 -41.18 8.24
CA ASN A 132 20.42 -41.92 8.37
C ASN A 132 21.54 -40.93 8.74
N LEU A 133 22.09 -41.06 9.96
CA LEU A 133 23.17 -40.19 10.42
C LEU A 133 24.55 -40.64 9.90
N GLU A 134 24.72 -41.93 9.60
CA GLU A 134 25.98 -42.48 9.08
C GLU A 134 26.20 -42.06 7.62
N GLU A 135 25.12 -42.05 6.83
CA GLU A 135 25.14 -41.57 5.44
C GLU A 135 24.79 -40.09 5.29
N GLU A 136 24.56 -39.38 6.42
CA GLU A 136 24.15 -37.97 6.47
C GLU A 136 22.98 -37.64 5.52
N LYS A 137 21.94 -38.47 5.57
CA LYS A 137 20.84 -38.44 4.61
C LYS A 137 19.49 -38.41 5.31
N VAL A 138 18.61 -37.54 4.84
CA VAL A 138 17.24 -37.41 5.33
C VAL A 138 16.23 -37.59 4.21
N THR A 139 15.15 -38.31 4.51
CA THR A 139 14.05 -38.56 3.59
C THR A 139 12.80 -37.80 4.06
N PHE A 140 12.34 -36.89 3.21
CA PHE A 140 11.10 -36.14 3.38
C PHE A 140 9.98 -36.80 2.59
N VAL A 141 8.80 -36.88 3.20
CA VAL A 141 7.56 -37.36 2.58
C VAL A 141 6.47 -36.31 2.72
N ARG A 142 5.67 -36.15 1.67
CA ARG A 142 4.52 -35.26 1.66
C ARG A 142 3.40 -35.86 2.50
N GLU A 143 2.87 -35.08 3.42
CA GLU A 143 1.69 -35.44 4.19
C GLU A 143 0.46 -35.08 3.36
N GLU A 144 -0.24 -36.09 2.83
CA GLU A 144 -1.53 -35.91 2.16
C GLU A 144 -2.58 -35.49 3.19
N LYS A 145 -2.67 -34.19 3.43
CA LYS A 145 -3.81 -33.64 4.16
C LYS A 145 -5.00 -33.56 3.21
N PRO A 146 -6.17 -34.13 3.55
CA PRO A 146 -7.39 -33.85 2.81
C PRO A 146 -7.61 -32.34 2.85
N SER A 147 -7.86 -31.75 1.68
CA SER A 147 -8.00 -30.31 1.46
C SER A 147 -8.87 -29.65 2.55
N LYS A 148 -8.25 -28.93 3.48
CA LYS A 148 -8.98 -28.04 4.40
C LYS A 148 -8.61 -26.59 4.12
N GLU A 149 -9.67 -25.80 4.13
CA GLU A 149 -9.84 -24.46 3.61
C GLU A 149 -8.78 -23.46 4.11
N LYS A 150 -8.49 -22.46 3.27
CA LYS A 150 -7.55 -21.37 3.54
C LYS A 150 -7.88 -20.73 4.91
N PRO A 151 -6.90 -20.52 5.82
CA PRO A 151 -7.18 -19.88 7.09
C PRO A 151 -7.61 -18.43 6.84
N GLU A 152 -8.83 -18.11 7.25
CA GLU A 152 -9.35 -16.75 7.33
C GLU A 152 -8.51 -15.95 8.33
N ILE A 153 -7.74 -14.99 7.81
CA ILE A 153 -6.97 -14.07 8.66
C ILE A 153 -7.97 -13.11 9.32
N LYS A 154 -8.35 -13.38 10.58
CA LYS A 154 -9.08 -12.44 11.44
C LYS A 154 -8.15 -11.30 11.90
N GLY A 155 -7.76 -10.45 10.95
CA GLY A 155 -7.05 -9.21 11.20
C GLY A 155 -8.02 -8.04 11.22
N GLY A 156 -8.74 -7.86 12.34
CA GLY A 156 -9.58 -6.67 12.55
C GLY A 156 -8.71 -5.41 12.57
N ARG A 157 -8.56 -4.76 11.43
CA ARG A 157 -7.89 -3.46 11.31
C ARG A 157 -8.76 -2.45 12.05
N ARG A 158 -8.35 -2.03 13.25
CA ARG A 158 -8.96 -0.86 13.91
C ARG A 158 -8.69 0.36 13.05
N SER A 159 -9.67 0.77 12.23
CA SER A 159 -9.61 1.97 11.41
C SER A 159 -9.70 3.20 12.33
N ARG A 160 -8.56 3.70 12.80
CA ARG A 160 -8.48 5.04 13.37
C ARG A 160 -8.68 6.02 12.21
N LYS A 161 -9.75 6.82 12.27
CA LYS A 161 -10.02 7.91 11.32
C LYS A 161 -8.78 8.81 11.23
N SER A 162 -8.36 9.19 10.03
CA SER A 162 -7.16 10.03 9.91
C SER A 162 -7.42 11.42 10.49
N THR A 163 -6.37 12.07 10.97
CA THR A 163 -6.44 13.47 11.41
C THR A 163 -6.74 14.41 10.24
N SER A 164 -7.32 15.57 10.52
CA SER A 164 -7.58 16.62 9.51
C SER A 164 -6.29 17.10 8.84
N GLU A 165 -5.19 17.12 9.58
CA GLU A 165 -3.85 17.43 9.10
C GLU A 165 -3.36 16.42 8.06
N PHE A 166 -3.59 15.12 8.30
CA PHE A 166 -3.25 14.05 7.36
C PHE A 166 -4.01 14.20 6.03
N LYS A 167 -5.30 14.55 6.07
CA LYS A 167 -6.10 14.85 4.88
C LYS A 167 -5.58 16.06 4.11
N ALA A 168 -5.18 17.11 4.83
CA ALA A 168 -4.63 18.32 4.21
C ALA A 168 -3.31 18.02 3.46
N LEU A 169 -2.46 17.16 4.01
CA LEU A 169 -1.22 16.71 3.37
C LEU A 169 -1.50 15.93 2.06
N ALA A 170 -2.48 15.02 2.08
CA ALA A 170 -2.87 14.23 0.91
C ALA A 170 -3.38 15.11 -0.25
N LEU A 171 -4.06 16.22 0.06
CA LEU A 171 -4.56 17.18 -0.93
C LEU A 171 -3.45 18.13 -1.43
N LYS A 172 -2.49 18.49 -0.57
CA LYS A 172 -1.35 19.37 -0.92
C LYS A 172 -0.41 18.73 -1.94
N ALA A 173 -0.32 17.41 -2.00
CA ALA A 173 0.56 16.68 -2.92
C ALA A 173 0.33 17.04 -4.41
N LYS A 174 -0.87 17.50 -4.82
CA LYS A 174 -1.15 17.99 -6.20
C LYS A 174 -0.86 19.48 -6.44
N ILE A 175 -0.51 20.25 -5.42
CA ILE A 175 -0.32 21.70 -5.55
C ILE A 175 1.07 22.05 -6.14
N ARG A 176 2.01 21.09 -6.22
CA ARG A 176 3.28 21.31 -6.91
C ARG A 176 3.08 21.26 -8.42
N ARG A 177 3.27 22.44 -9.05
CA ARG A 177 2.98 22.83 -10.45
C ARG A 177 1.56 23.33 -10.71
N LYS A 178 1.16 24.42 -10.01
CA LYS A 178 0.28 25.41 -10.67
C LYS A 178 1.06 25.98 -11.86
N ILE A 179 0.79 25.48 -13.07
CA ILE A 179 1.24 26.14 -14.30
C ILE A 179 0.67 27.57 -14.22
N PRO A 180 1.51 28.62 -14.25
CA PRO A 180 1.00 29.98 -14.18
C PRO A 180 0.01 30.22 -15.31
N ALA A 181 -1.14 30.81 -15.00
CA ALA A 181 -2.13 31.14 -16.03
C ALA A 181 -1.48 32.03 -17.10
N SER A 182 -1.85 31.83 -18.37
CA SER A 182 -1.29 32.62 -19.46
C SER A 182 -1.46 34.13 -19.21
N LYS A 183 -0.48 34.93 -19.64
CA LYS A 183 -0.49 36.41 -19.47
C LYS A 183 -1.81 37.02 -19.96
N THR A 184 -2.38 36.47 -21.03
CA THR A 184 -3.69 36.84 -21.61
C THR A 184 -4.87 36.56 -20.67
N LYS A 185 -4.85 35.45 -19.95
CA LYS A 185 -5.94 35.09 -19.02
C LYS A 185 -5.91 35.97 -17.77
N VAL A 186 -4.71 36.33 -17.31
CA VAL A 186 -4.52 37.26 -16.20
C VAL A 186 -4.98 38.67 -16.58
N SER A 187 -4.63 39.16 -17.77
CA SER A 187 -5.06 40.49 -18.25
C SER A 187 -6.58 40.60 -18.43
N MET A 188 -7.22 39.59 -19.02
CA MET A 188 -8.68 39.53 -19.15
C MET A 188 -9.38 39.58 -17.80
N LEU A 189 -8.83 38.89 -16.78
CA LEU A 189 -9.41 38.88 -15.44
C LEU A 189 -9.26 40.24 -14.74
N GLN A 190 -8.11 40.89 -14.89
CA GLN A 190 -7.86 42.23 -14.37
C GLN A 190 -8.79 43.27 -15.02
N ALA A 191 -9.01 43.17 -16.34
CA ALA A 191 -9.94 44.03 -17.06
C ALA A 191 -11.39 43.83 -16.58
N ARG A 192 -11.82 42.57 -16.37
CA ARG A 192 -13.15 42.25 -15.83
C ARG A 192 -13.34 42.81 -14.43
N LEU A 193 -12.36 42.68 -13.54
CA LEU A 193 -12.41 43.25 -12.20
C LEU A 193 -12.52 44.79 -12.23
N LYS A 194 -11.71 45.45 -13.07
CA LYS A 194 -11.81 46.90 -13.26
C LYS A 194 -13.18 47.32 -13.80
N ASN A 195 -13.79 46.55 -14.70
CA ASN A 195 -15.13 46.83 -15.21
C ASN A 195 -16.20 46.67 -14.13
N ILE A 196 -16.09 45.65 -13.28
CA ILE A 196 -16.98 45.45 -12.12
C ILE A 196 -16.83 46.61 -11.13
N GLU A 197 -15.61 47.07 -10.86
CA GLU A 197 -15.36 48.23 -9.99
C GLU A 197 -15.94 49.52 -10.57
N ARG A 198 -15.76 49.76 -11.87
CA ARG A 198 -16.39 50.89 -12.57
C ARG A 198 -17.91 50.83 -12.46
N ALA A 199 -18.50 49.68 -12.74
CA ALA A 199 -19.95 49.49 -12.62
C ALA A 199 -20.46 49.73 -11.18
N ARG A 200 -19.71 49.29 -10.16
CA ARG A 200 -20.02 49.57 -8.75
C ARG A 200 -19.92 51.06 -8.42
N ARG A 201 -18.92 51.79 -8.94
CA ARG A 201 -18.79 53.25 -8.75
C ARG A 201 -19.93 54.02 -9.43
N VAL A 202 -20.33 53.63 -10.63
CA VAL A 202 -21.46 54.24 -11.36
C VAL A 202 -22.77 54.02 -10.61
N ARG A 203 -23.04 52.78 -10.15
CA ARG A 203 -24.21 52.48 -9.31
C ARG A 203 -24.25 53.30 -8.02
N ARG A 204 -23.11 53.54 -7.36
CA ARG A 204 -23.03 54.41 -6.18
C ARG A 204 -23.30 55.88 -6.48
N ARG A 205 -22.96 56.38 -7.68
CA ARG A 205 -23.21 57.77 -8.09
C ARG A 205 -24.64 58.01 -8.59
N GLY A 206 -25.33 56.97 -9.07
CA GLY A 206 -26.69 57.05 -9.62
C GLY A 206 -27.84 57.10 -8.60
N SER A 207 -27.56 57.17 -7.29
CA SER A 207 -28.57 57.16 -6.21
C SER A 207 -28.64 58.50 -5.47
N ARG A 208 -28.62 59.63 -6.17
CA ARG A 208 -29.06 60.92 -5.62
C ARG A 208 -30.17 61.45 -6.51
N ASN A 209 -31.38 61.46 -5.96
CA ASN A 209 -32.59 61.88 -6.67
C ASN A 209 -32.48 63.38 -6.95
N LEU A 210 -32.75 63.83 -8.18
CA LEU A 210 -32.66 65.25 -8.58
C LEU A 210 -33.57 66.16 -7.72
N TYR A 211 -34.64 65.59 -7.17
CA TYR A 211 -35.58 66.22 -6.23
C TYR A 211 -34.92 66.63 -4.89
N GLU A 212 -33.99 65.86 -4.34
CA GLU A 212 -33.32 66.18 -3.05
C GLU A 212 -32.34 67.37 -3.18
N ARG A 213 -31.84 67.65 -4.39
CA ARG A 213 -30.92 68.77 -4.63
C ARG A 213 -31.61 70.13 -4.70
N LYS A 214 -32.91 70.19 -5.02
CA LYS A 214 -33.68 71.44 -5.05
C LYS A 214 -34.22 71.84 -3.69
N LEU A 215 -34.47 70.87 -2.79
CA LEU A 215 -35.09 71.14 -1.48
C LEU A 215 -34.15 71.87 -0.48
N TYR A 216 -32.85 71.87 -0.72
CA TYR A 216 -31.83 72.50 0.15
C TYR A 216 -31.04 73.62 -0.55
N SER A 217 -31.51 74.10 -1.72
CA SER A 217 -30.92 75.26 -2.40
C SER A 217 -31.69 76.57 -2.17
N GLU A 218 -32.74 76.55 -1.34
CA GLU A 218 -33.60 77.70 -0.99
C GLU A 218 -33.55 78.05 0.52
N ILE A 219 -32.43 77.79 1.18
CA ILE A 219 -32.06 78.43 2.46
C ILE A 219 -30.79 79.24 2.24
#